data_AF-A0A847DKY6-F1
#
_entry.id   AF-A0A847DKY6-F1
#
_cell.length_a   1.000
_cell.length_b   1.000
_cell.length_c   1.000
_cell.angle_alpha   90.00
_cell.angle_beta   90.00
_cell.angle_gamma   90.00
#
_symmetry.space_group_name_H-M   'P 1'
#
loop_
_entity.id
_entity.type
_entity.pdbx_description
1 polymer ?
#
loop_
_entity_poly.entity_id
_entity_poly.type
_entity_poly.pdbx_seq_one_letter_code
_entity_poly.pdbx_strand_id
1 'polypeptide(L)'
;MFGISESHIELIKKQTWAKAVPEGDLFWSNLTEWIAKNLLPDFITKITHLVDSIIMIDPGQSEREILELIAKRLVESLNAVMASVRIYDPFTSQMLSYGSYPSEEETRPSQIAIEGSVAGIAITTRKPVIVPDILREKLYTDKTIVDRKGVNSLMAIPFEIPRFFPHERNTTGVIQIYYAQKERIFAPLEAQVATLMSQRLGFVIARKKILTMQRMNEKKETILKQIFSRMGKLEGVKMKDIFNRLIPELADIINLQSCALFSVTDDMQNVVLEAGYPDSLSLHGIGKSFPVTSEPSFEVILGLKYPEKDTPYEIITSSYVLVTDPQKSSLVSLNTKSLSLIRNINSILYIPMRSGEFVTHFITVDAVDQRKGYSPEEIEIFLFLGRELMKAQRMERLDDILHDFKNPAIATAGFARRLHSLLEKECAPEDESRITKYVQILMEETSRMQEMAMSLSHVGKEQPVDVTQVLKRRFEINEEVIREKFRQNITLEQGPFNDNLVIYCYPLFLERVLDNLLNNATKAIPIKGGRLGIKTYEENGYACIEVKNTGSIPEDIRMQLLEGEAKGRGFYITHRIISVLKGFIDIRADKENITVITLKLPLYSPPK
;
A
#
# COMPACT_ATOMS: atom_id res chain seq x y z
N MET A 1 -27.50 -27.90 40.81
CA MET A 1 -26.28 -27.82 39.99
C MET A 1 -25.21 -26.93 40.64
N PHE A 2 -25.59 -25.82 41.31
CA PHE A 2 -24.69 -25.02 42.15
C PHE A 2 -25.00 -25.26 43.64
N GLY A 3 -24.29 -26.20 44.27
CA GLY A 3 -24.44 -26.51 45.68
C GLY A 3 -23.32 -27.41 46.16
N ILE A 4 -22.97 -27.33 47.43
CA ILE A 4 -21.96 -28.19 48.06
C ILE A 4 -22.58 -29.59 48.16
N SER A 5 -22.19 -30.49 47.25
CA SER A 5 -22.67 -31.89 47.24
C SER A 5 -22.17 -32.70 48.44
N GLU A 6 -22.82 -33.84 48.72
CA GLU A 6 -22.38 -34.80 49.75
C GLU A 6 -20.91 -35.23 49.58
N SER A 7 -20.42 -35.30 48.34
CA SER A 7 -19.01 -35.59 48.06
C SER A 7 -18.04 -34.54 48.61
N HIS A 8 -18.45 -33.27 48.71
CA HIS A 8 -17.64 -32.22 49.33
C HIS A 8 -17.67 -32.33 50.86
N ILE A 9 -18.81 -32.73 51.44
CA ILE A 9 -18.92 -33.02 52.88
C ILE A 9 -17.96 -34.15 53.26
N GLU A 10 -17.92 -35.22 52.48
CA GLU A 10 -17.00 -36.35 52.68
C GLU A 10 -15.53 -35.93 52.56
N LEU A 11 -15.19 -34.99 51.69
CA LEU A 11 -13.83 -34.43 51.59
C LEU A 11 -13.44 -33.59 52.82
N ILE A 12 -14.39 -32.85 53.40
CA ILE A 12 -14.19 -32.07 54.62
C ILE A 12 -14.03 -33.01 55.83
N LYS A 13 -14.91 -34.01 55.98
CA LYS A 13 -14.85 -35.01 57.06
C LYS A 13 -13.53 -35.80 57.09
N LYS A 14 -12.86 -35.95 55.94
CA LYS A 14 -11.53 -36.60 55.84
C LYS A 14 -10.38 -35.77 56.41
N GLN A 15 -10.56 -34.46 56.61
CA GLN A 15 -9.52 -33.59 57.15
C GLN A 15 -9.24 -33.88 58.63
N THR A 16 -7.99 -33.71 59.04
CA THR A 16 -7.53 -34.04 60.41
C THR A 16 -8.25 -33.24 61.49
N TRP A 17 -8.58 -31.97 61.21
CA TRP A 17 -9.34 -31.12 62.13
C TRP A 17 -10.83 -31.50 62.21
N ALA A 18 -11.43 -31.97 61.12
CA ALA A 18 -12.85 -32.30 61.06
C ALA A 18 -13.17 -33.56 61.89
N LYS A 19 -12.20 -34.46 62.04
CA LYS A 19 -12.30 -35.65 62.92
C LYS A 19 -12.43 -35.29 64.41
N ALA A 20 -12.06 -34.08 64.80
CA ALA A 20 -12.17 -33.61 66.18
C ALA A 20 -13.51 -32.91 66.49
N VAL A 21 -14.41 -32.77 65.51
CA VAL A 21 -15.73 -32.15 65.66
C VAL A 21 -16.77 -33.23 66.02
N PRO A 22 -17.31 -33.26 67.24
CA PRO A 22 -18.19 -34.32 67.72
C PRO A 22 -19.67 -34.06 67.33
N GLU A 23 -19.94 -33.79 66.06
CA GLU A 23 -21.29 -33.44 65.59
C GLU A 23 -21.81 -34.39 64.51
N GLY A 24 -23.12 -34.69 64.56
CA GLY A 24 -23.80 -35.63 63.66
C GLY A 24 -24.04 -35.09 62.25
N ASP A 25 -24.53 -35.94 61.34
CA ASP A 25 -24.70 -35.60 59.91
C ASP A 25 -25.54 -34.34 59.65
N LEU A 26 -26.45 -34.00 60.56
CA LEU A 26 -27.28 -32.79 60.50
C LEU A 26 -26.45 -31.49 60.59
N PHE A 27 -25.35 -31.47 61.37
CA PHE A 27 -24.48 -30.30 61.46
C PHE A 27 -23.81 -30.00 60.13
N TRP A 28 -23.24 -31.02 59.48
CA TRP A 28 -22.57 -30.88 58.19
C TRP A 28 -23.54 -30.45 57.09
N SER A 29 -24.78 -30.96 57.13
CA SER A 29 -25.85 -30.51 56.23
C SER A 29 -26.20 -29.04 56.45
N ASN A 30 -26.39 -28.61 57.71
CA ASN A 30 -26.71 -27.22 58.03
C ASN A 30 -25.56 -26.26 57.70
N LEU A 31 -24.30 -26.66 57.96
CA LEU A 31 -23.12 -25.87 57.63
C LEU A 31 -22.97 -25.67 56.13
N THR A 32 -23.13 -26.73 55.34
CA THR A 32 -23.03 -26.64 53.87
C THR A 32 -24.18 -25.85 53.28
N GLU A 33 -25.40 -26.00 53.80
CA GLU A 33 -26.53 -25.17 53.42
C GLU A 33 -26.28 -23.69 53.75
N TRP A 34 -25.71 -23.40 54.92
CA TRP A 34 -25.35 -22.03 55.30
C TRP A 34 -24.28 -21.44 54.38
N ILE A 35 -23.21 -22.20 54.08
CA ILE A 35 -22.15 -21.75 53.16
C ILE A 35 -22.74 -21.50 51.77
N ALA A 36 -23.61 -22.40 51.28
CA ALA A 36 -24.22 -22.26 49.97
C ALA A 36 -25.19 -21.07 49.87
N LYS A 37 -25.90 -20.75 50.95
CA LYS A 37 -26.88 -19.64 50.98
C LYS A 37 -26.27 -18.28 51.31
N ASN A 38 -25.18 -18.23 52.08
CA ASN A 38 -24.64 -16.98 52.60
C ASN A 38 -23.23 -16.68 52.04
N LEU A 39 -22.30 -17.64 52.13
CA LEU A 39 -20.90 -17.39 51.75
C LEU A 39 -20.67 -17.40 50.24
N LEU A 40 -21.21 -18.39 49.52
CA LEU A 40 -21.00 -18.53 48.07
C LEU A 40 -21.59 -17.35 47.28
N PRO A 41 -22.82 -16.87 47.54
CA PRO A 41 -23.38 -15.73 46.81
C PRO A 41 -22.55 -14.46 47.01
N ASP A 42 -22.14 -14.17 48.25
CA ASP A 42 -21.27 -13.02 48.56
C ASP A 42 -19.92 -13.15 47.85
N PHE A 43 -19.34 -14.34 47.82
CA PHE A 43 -18.07 -14.60 47.15
C PHE A 43 -18.17 -14.44 45.63
N ILE A 44 -19.22 -14.98 45.00
CA ILE A 44 -19.47 -14.82 43.56
C ILE A 44 -19.72 -13.35 43.22
N THR A 45 -20.44 -12.62 44.09
CA THR A 45 -20.67 -11.18 43.92
C THR A 45 -19.35 -10.41 43.95
N LYS A 46 -18.44 -10.73 44.88
CA LYS A 46 -17.08 -10.15 44.92
C LYS A 46 -16.27 -10.43 43.64
N ILE A 47 -16.27 -11.68 43.16
CA ILE A 47 -15.59 -12.02 41.88
C ILE A 47 -16.21 -11.26 40.72
N THR A 48 -17.54 -11.15 40.67
CA THR A 48 -18.25 -10.45 39.60
C THR A 48 -17.87 -8.97 39.56
N HIS A 49 -17.91 -8.28 40.71
CA HIS A 49 -17.48 -6.89 40.79
C HIS A 49 -16.02 -6.68 40.36
N LEU A 50 -15.15 -7.62 40.70
CA LEU A 50 -13.75 -7.58 40.33
C LEU A 50 -13.55 -7.77 38.82
N VAL A 51 -14.29 -8.68 38.19
CA VAL A 51 -14.31 -8.84 36.72
C VAL A 51 -14.88 -7.60 36.04
N ASP A 52 -16.01 -7.08 36.53
CA ASP A 52 -16.66 -5.89 35.99
C ASP A 52 -15.75 -4.67 36.09
N SER A 53 -15.00 -4.55 37.19
CA SER A 53 -14.05 -3.46 37.33
C SER A 53 -13.12 -3.44 36.12
N ILE A 54 -12.45 -4.56 35.79
CA ILE A 54 -11.50 -4.67 34.67
C ILE A 54 -12.18 -4.37 33.34
N ILE A 55 -13.37 -4.90 33.10
CA ILE A 55 -14.09 -4.70 31.83
C ILE A 55 -14.49 -3.22 31.63
N MET A 56 -14.76 -2.51 32.72
CA MET A 56 -15.15 -1.09 32.73
C MET A 56 -13.96 -0.12 32.63
N ILE A 57 -12.73 -0.61 32.44
CA ILE A 57 -11.60 0.26 32.11
C ILE A 57 -11.89 0.96 30.79
N ASP A 58 -11.70 2.28 30.77
CA ASP A 58 -11.89 3.07 29.58
C ASP A 58 -10.83 2.69 28.51
N PRO A 59 -11.23 2.12 27.36
CA PRO A 59 -10.30 1.81 26.28
C PRO A 59 -9.69 3.07 25.63
N GLY A 60 -10.22 4.26 25.92
CA GLY A 60 -9.67 5.55 25.48
C GLY A 60 -8.29 5.86 26.07
N GLN A 61 -7.97 5.34 27.25
CA GLN A 61 -6.68 5.53 27.93
C GLN A 61 -5.53 4.89 27.14
N SER A 62 -4.30 5.36 27.31
CA SER A 62 -3.11 4.74 26.70
C SER A 62 -2.97 3.28 27.16
N GLU A 63 -2.31 2.44 26.35
CA GLU A 63 -2.10 1.04 26.73
C GLU A 63 -1.37 0.91 28.08
N ARG A 64 -0.40 1.79 28.33
CA ARG A 64 0.32 1.86 29.60
C ARG A 64 -0.61 2.14 30.78
N GLU A 65 -1.47 3.16 30.68
CA GLU A 65 -2.43 3.50 31.73
C GLU A 65 -3.41 2.35 32.01
N ILE A 66 -3.88 1.66 30.96
CA ILE A 66 -4.73 0.47 31.09
C ILE A 66 -4.01 -0.63 31.89
N LEU A 67 -2.75 -0.90 31.55
CA LEU A 67 -1.95 -1.94 32.23
C LEU A 67 -1.62 -1.56 33.68
N GLU A 68 -1.31 -0.29 33.95
CA GLU A 68 -1.09 0.23 35.31
C GLU A 68 -2.36 0.13 36.16
N LEU A 69 -3.54 0.45 35.61
CA LEU A 69 -4.82 0.34 36.31
C LEU A 69 -5.19 -1.11 36.61
N ILE A 70 -4.83 -2.05 35.73
CA ILE A 70 -5.01 -3.49 35.95
C ILE A 70 -4.06 -4.00 37.02
N ALA A 71 -2.79 -3.62 36.96
CA ALA A 71 -1.82 -3.94 37.99
C ALA A 71 -2.30 -3.45 39.36
N LYS A 72 -2.82 -2.22 39.44
CA LYS A 72 -3.41 -1.66 40.66
C LYS A 72 -4.54 -2.51 41.21
N ARG A 73 -5.51 -2.88 40.37
CA ARG A 73 -6.66 -3.68 40.80
C ARG A 73 -6.28 -5.08 41.24
N LEU A 74 -5.30 -5.70 40.59
CA LEU A 74 -4.75 -6.99 41.02
C LEU A 74 -4.10 -6.89 42.39
N VAL A 75 -3.32 -5.84 42.64
CA VAL A 75 -2.67 -5.59 43.94
C VAL A 75 -3.71 -5.43 45.05
N GLU A 76 -4.70 -4.58 44.84
CA GLU A 76 -5.77 -4.33 45.81
C GLU A 76 -6.62 -5.58 46.06
N SER A 77 -6.95 -6.34 45.01
CA SER A 77 -7.85 -7.50 45.12
C SER A 77 -7.19 -8.74 45.74
N LEU A 78 -5.89 -8.92 45.51
CA LEU A 78 -5.14 -10.09 46.00
C LEU A 78 -4.33 -9.77 47.26
N ASN A 79 -4.48 -8.56 47.81
CA ASN A 79 -3.71 -8.07 48.96
C ASN A 79 -2.20 -8.25 48.75
N ALA A 80 -1.74 -7.88 47.56
CA ALA A 80 -0.33 -7.91 47.18
C ALA A 80 0.36 -6.59 47.53
N VAL A 81 1.68 -6.53 47.37
CA VAL A 81 2.48 -5.31 47.58
C VAL A 81 2.63 -4.53 46.29
N MET A 82 2.89 -5.24 45.19
CA MET A 82 3.07 -4.63 43.87
C MET A 82 2.71 -5.62 42.76
N ALA A 83 2.42 -5.10 41.58
CA ALA A 83 2.28 -5.90 40.37
C ALA A 83 2.98 -5.22 39.20
N SER A 84 3.42 -6.01 38.24
CA SER A 84 4.05 -5.51 37.03
C SER A 84 3.69 -6.31 35.80
N VAL A 85 3.62 -5.65 34.67
CA VAL A 85 3.23 -6.22 33.38
C VAL A 85 4.41 -6.19 32.43
N ARG A 86 4.67 -7.32 31.76
CA ARG A 86 5.62 -7.42 30.68
C ARG A 86 5.00 -8.07 29.46
N ILE A 87 5.32 -7.57 28.27
CA ILE A 87 4.86 -8.10 27.00
C ILE A 87 6.05 -8.71 26.25
N TYR A 88 5.82 -9.86 25.63
CA TYR A 88 6.81 -10.54 24.81
C TYR A 88 6.93 -9.89 23.44
N ASP A 89 8.15 -9.51 23.08
CA ASP A 89 8.52 -9.11 21.72
C ASP A 89 9.16 -10.30 20.98
N PRO A 90 8.49 -10.84 19.95
CA PRO A 90 9.00 -11.98 19.18
C PRO A 90 10.22 -11.64 18.31
N PHE A 91 10.46 -10.37 17.98
CA PHE A 91 11.60 -9.97 17.15
C PHE A 91 12.90 -10.00 17.93
N THR A 92 12.88 -9.44 19.14
CA THR A 92 14.05 -9.40 20.02
C THR A 92 14.15 -10.62 20.94
N SER A 93 13.10 -11.45 21.01
CA SER A 93 12.96 -12.56 21.97
C SER A 93 13.11 -12.12 23.44
N GLN A 94 12.61 -10.92 23.74
CA GLN A 94 12.69 -10.30 25.05
C GLN A 94 11.32 -9.94 25.61
N MET A 95 11.26 -9.79 26.93
CA MET A 95 10.09 -9.30 27.65
C MET A 95 10.28 -7.83 27.99
N LEU A 96 9.47 -6.98 27.39
CA LEU A 96 9.51 -5.53 27.54
C LEU A 96 8.62 -5.09 28.72
N SER A 97 9.03 -4.07 29.45
CA SER A 97 8.23 -3.49 30.53
C SER A 97 7.16 -2.53 29.97
N TYR A 98 5.90 -2.69 30.39
CA TYR A 98 4.76 -1.94 29.85
C TYR A 98 3.82 -1.33 30.91
N GLY A 99 4.08 -1.56 32.20
CA GLY A 99 3.31 -0.97 33.29
C GLY A 99 3.53 -1.66 34.64
N SER A 100 3.37 -0.91 35.73
CA SER A 100 3.44 -1.43 37.10
C SER A 100 2.55 -0.65 38.07
N TYR A 101 2.23 -1.28 39.19
CA TYR A 101 1.65 -0.62 40.34
C TYR A 101 2.34 -1.06 41.64
N PRO A 102 2.87 -0.14 42.46
CA PRO A 102 3.06 1.30 42.17
C PRO A 102 3.87 1.56 40.88
N SER A 103 3.66 2.70 40.21
CA SER A 103 4.31 2.99 38.92
C SER A 103 5.79 3.33 39.15
N GLU A 104 6.69 2.53 38.56
CA GLU A 104 8.15 2.66 38.75
C GLU A 104 8.95 2.32 37.48
N GLU A 105 8.34 2.49 36.31
CA GLU A 105 8.93 2.09 35.01
C GLU A 105 10.33 2.68 34.76
N GLU A 106 10.66 3.85 35.31
CA GLU A 106 11.98 4.49 35.15
C GLU A 106 13.13 3.75 35.86
N THR A 107 12.83 2.99 36.92
CA THR A 107 13.84 2.29 37.73
C THR A 107 13.93 0.79 37.41
N ARG A 108 13.02 0.29 36.57
CA ARG A 108 12.93 -1.11 36.20
C ARG A 108 13.78 -1.41 34.97
N PRO A 109 14.39 -2.61 34.88
CA PRO A 109 14.99 -3.06 33.64
C PRO A 109 13.95 -3.01 32.52
N SER A 110 14.27 -2.29 31.44
CA SER A 110 13.40 -2.14 30.28
C SER A 110 13.10 -3.48 29.61
N GLN A 111 14.02 -4.45 29.72
CA GLN A 111 13.98 -5.74 29.04
C GLN A 111 14.49 -6.87 29.95
N ILE A 112 13.88 -8.04 29.88
CA ILE A 112 14.43 -9.30 30.44
C ILE A 112 14.38 -10.43 29.40
N ALA A 113 15.30 -11.38 29.50
CA ALA A 113 15.29 -12.56 28.63
C ALA A 113 14.08 -13.46 28.92
N ILE A 114 13.51 -14.05 27.86
CA ILE A 114 12.49 -15.08 28.02
C ILE A 114 13.10 -16.38 28.58
N GLU A 115 14.25 -16.79 28.05
CA GLU A 115 14.94 -18.00 28.50
C GLU A 115 15.52 -17.81 29.90
N GLY A 116 15.39 -18.85 30.73
CA GLY A 116 15.93 -18.84 32.09
C GLY A 116 15.23 -17.89 33.07
N SER A 117 14.03 -17.40 32.75
CA SER A 117 13.25 -16.52 33.64
C SER A 117 11.92 -17.12 34.09
N VAL A 118 11.46 -16.73 35.28
CA VAL A 118 10.12 -17.06 35.80
C VAL A 118 9.01 -16.62 34.83
N ALA A 119 9.18 -15.45 34.21
CA ALA A 119 8.29 -14.90 33.20
C ALA A 119 8.19 -15.81 31.97
N GLY A 120 9.33 -16.31 31.47
CA GLY A 120 9.37 -17.21 30.32
C GLY A 120 8.68 -18.54 30.57
N ILE A 121 8.81 -19.12 31.77
CA ILE A 121 8.07 -20.34 32.13
C ILE A 121 6.57 -20.10 32.08
N ALA A 122 6.09 -18.98 32.66
CA ALA A 122 4.66 -18.68 32.69
C ALA A 122 4.06 -18.59 31.28
N ILE A 123 4.76 -17.92 30.34
CA ILE A 123 4.33 -17.78 28.95
C ILE A 123 4.40 -19.12 28.21
N THR A 124 5.49 -19.87 28.35
CA THR A 124 5.70 -21.14 27.64
C THR A 124 4.71 -22.20 28.09
N THR A 125 4.45 -22.30 29.40
CA THR A 125 3.51 -23.29 29.96
C THR A 125 2.05 -22.85 29.87
N ARG A 126 1.80 -21.55 29.63
CA ARG A 126 0.48 -20.91 29.70
C ARG A 126 -0.24 -21.16 31.03
N LYS A 127 0.52 -21.33 32.11
CA LYS A 127 0.02 -21.58 33.46
C LYS A 127 0.62 -20.60 34.47
N PRO A 128 -0.08 -20.31 35.57
CA PRO A 128 0.49 -19.59 36.70
C PRO A 128 1.77 -20.26 37.21
N VAL A 129 2.80 -19.46 37.46
CA VAL A 129 4.04 -19.89 38.12
C VAL A 129 4.09 -19.23 39.49
N ILE A 130 4.27 -20.04 40.53
CA ILE A 130 4.27 -19.61 41.92
C ILE A 130 5.69 -19.72 42.46
N VAL A 131 6.16 -18.65 43.07
CA VAL A 131 7.48 -18.54 43.68
C VAL A 131 7.30 -18.20 45.16
N PRO A 132 7.35 -19.20 46.06
CA PRO A 132 7.19 -19.00 47.51
C PRO A 132 8.31 -18.20 48.16
N ASP A 133 9.52 -18.24 47.61
CA ASP A 133 10.68 -17.49 48.11
C ASP A 133 11.55 -17.03 46.92
N ILE A 134 11.55 -15.73 46.67
CA ILE A 134 12.30 -15.09 45.60
C ILE A 134 13.80 -15.34 45.78
N LEU A 135 14.35 -15.37 46.99
CA LEU A 135 15.78 -15.55 47.20
C LEU A 135 16.26 -16.95 46.80
N ARG A 136 15.39 -17.97 46.94
CA ARG A 136 15.70 -19.36 46.57
C ARG A 136 15.45 -19.69 45.10
N GLU A 137 14.64 -18.90 44.40
CA GLU A 137 14.27 -19.16 43.01
C GLU A 137 15.40 -18.83 42.03
N LYS A 138 16.05 -19.83 41.45
CA LYS A 138 17.22 -19.62 40.56
C LYS A 138 16.87 -18.82 39.30
N LEU A 139 15.63 -18.91 38.82
CA LEU A 139 15.17 -18.26 37.58
C LEU A 139 14.73 -16.80 37.79
N TYR A 140 14.86 -16.28 39.00
CA TYR A 140 14.60 -14.88 39.31
C TYR A 140 15.92 -14.16 39.61
N THR A 141 16.46 -13.42 38.66
CA THR A 141 17.81 -12.86 38.73
C THR A 141 17.93 -11.65 39.66
N ASP A 142 16.94 -10.74 39.66
CA ASP A 142 17.00 -9.50 40.46
C ASP A 142 16.65 -9.73 41.94
N LYS A 143 17.59 -10.30 42.72
CA LYS A 143 17.39 -10.53 44.16
C LYS A 143 17.25 -9.25 44.97
N THR A 144 17.78 -8.13 44.48
CA THR A 144 17.79 -6.85 45.19
C THR A 144 16.39 -6.29 45.43
N ILE A 145 15.37 -6.77 44.71
CA ILE A 145 13.98 -6.38 44.92
C ILE A 145 13.48 -6.71 46.33
N VAL A 146 14.03 -7.75 46.97
CA VAL A 146 13.66 -8.14 48.34
C VAL A 146 14.04 -7.04 49.32
N ASP A 147 15.27 -6.53 49.24
CA ASP A 147 15.76 -5.47 50.13
C ASP A 147 15.16 -4.10 49.77
N ARG A 148 15.02 -3.80 48.47
CA ARG A 148 14.52 -2.50 48.00
C ARG A 148 13.02 -2.31 48.23
N LYS A 149 12.22 -3.38 48.15
CA LYS A 149 10.75 -3.31 48.12
C LYS A 149 10.06 -4.16 49.18
N GLY A 150 10.81 -4.93 49.96
CA GLY A 150 10.24 -5.80 51.00
C GLY A 150 9.38 -6.94 50.45
N VAL A 151 9.56 -7.33 49.18
CA VAL A 151 8.80 -8.42 48.55
C VAL A 151 9.61 -9.71 48.55
N ASN A 152 9.03 -10.78 49.09
CA ASN A 152 9.72 -12.05 49.32
C ASN A 152 9.15 -13.20 48.50
N SER A 153 7.93 -13.08 47.97
CA SER A 153 7.30 -14.11 47.12
C SER A 153 6.60 -13.48 45.92
N LEU A 154 6.34 -14.29 44.90
CA LEU A 154 5.85 -13.85 43.59
C LEU A 154 4.87 -14.86 42.99
N MET A 155 3.85 -14.36 42.31
CA MET A 155 2.98 -15.10 41.41
C MET A 155 3.08 -14.50 40.01
N ALA A 156 3.44 -15.31 39.01
CA ALA A 156 3.52 -14.90 37.61
C ALA A 156 2.37 -15.52 36.81
N ILE A 157 1.51 -14.67 36.24
CA ILE A 157 0.29 -15.06 35.53
C ILE A 157 0.42 -14.68 34.05
N PRO A 158 0.34 -15.64 33.11
CA PRO A 158 0.35 -15.30 31.70
C PRO A 158 -0.97 -14.65 31.26
N PHE A 159 -0.90 -13.81 30.23
CA PHE A 159 -2.06 -13.34 29.46
C PHE A 159 -1.77 -13.43 27.97
N GLU A 160 -2.85 -13.46 27.20
CA GLU A 160 -2.82 -13.45 25.74
C GLU A 160 -3.85 -12.43 25.23
N ILE A 161 -3.42 -11.60 24.29
CA ILE A 161 -4.28 -10.68 23.56
C ILE A 161 -4.42 -11.28 22.15
N PRO A 162 -5.64 -11.66 21.73
CA PRO A 162 -5.83 -12.27 20.42
C PRO A 162 -5.45 -11.29 19.30
N ARG A 163 -4.95 -11.83 18.18
CA ARG A 163 -4.69 -11.07 16.95
C ARG A 163 -5.99 -10.54 16.36
N PHE A 164 -5.95 -9.33 15.81
CA PHE A 164 -7.09 -8.71 15.11
C PHE A 164 -6.86 -8.61 13.62
N PHE A 165 -5.61 -8.55 13.18
CA PHE A 165 -5.24 -8.57 11.77
C PHE A 165 -4.72 -9.96 11.34
N PRO A 166 -5.02 -10.43 10.11
CA PRO A 166 -4.56 -11.73 9.62
C PRO A 166 -3.03 -11.91 9.66
N HIS A 167 -2.28 -10.80 9.54
CA HIS A 167 -0.82 -10.76 9.52
C HIS A 167 -0.20 -10.52 10.91
N GLU A 168 -1.02 -10.28 11.95
CA GLU A 168 -0.56 -10.04 13.31
C GLU A 168 -0.49 -11.37 14.09
N ARG A 169 0.48 -11.46 15.01
CA ARG A 169 0.56 -12.58 15.98
C ARG A 169 -0.21 -12.21 17.24
N ASN A 170 -0.67 -13.22 17.98
CA ASN A 170 -1.22 -12.97 19.32
C ASN A 170 -0.13 -12.35 20.19
N THR A 171 -0.46 -11.26 20.89
CA THR A 171 0.45 -10.66 21.86
C THR A 171 0.37 -11.47 23.13
N THR A 172 1.51 -11.95 23.62
CA THR A 172 1.57 -12.70 24.90
C THR A 172 2.34 -11.88 25.91
N GLY A 173 1.98 -12.02 27.18
CA GLY A 173 2.64 -11.30 28.26
C GLY A 173 2.46 -12.01 29.58
N VAL A 174 3.07 -11.43 30.61
CA VAL A 174 2.99 -11.93 31.99
C VAL A 174 2.73 -10.78 32.95
N ILE A 175 1.87 -11.02 33.93
CA ILE A 175 1.68 -10.16 35.08
C ILE A 175 2.36 -10.82 36.27
N GLN A 176 3.33 -10.13 36.87
CA GLN A 176 4.07 -10.56 38.04
C GLN A 176 3.55 -9.82 39.27
N ILE A 177 3.01 -10.55 40.24
CA ILE A 177 2.34 -10.05 41.44
C ILE A 177 3.17 -10.45 42.66
N TYR A 178 3.60 -9.47 43.46
CA TYR A 178 4.60 -9.64 44.50
C TYR A 178 4.02 -9.46 45.90
N TYR A 179 4.53 -10.21 46.85
CA TYR A 179 4.01 -10.28 48.21
C TYR A 179 5.12 -10.17 49.25
N ALA A 180 4.81 -9.62 50.42
CA ALA A 180 5.78 -9.41 51.49
C ALA A 180 6.19 -10.70 52.21
N GLN A 181 5.36 -11.74 52.20
CA GLN A 181 5.59 -12.97 52.95
C GLN A 181 6.66 -13.85 52.29
N LYS A 182 7.59 -14.36 53.10
CA LYS A 182 8.59 -15.35 52.72
C LYS A 182 8.03 -16.77 52.91
N GLU A 183 8.38 -17.70 52.02
CA GLU A 183 7.84 -19.06 51.99
C GLU A 183 6.30 -19.08 51.97
N ARG A 184 5.69 -18.14 51.24
CA ARG A 184 4.24 -17.98 51.19
C ARG A 184 3.57 -19.23 50.60
N ILE A 185 2.57 -19.76 51.31
CA ILE A 185 1.66 -20.77 50.78
C ILE A 185 0.54 -20.05 50.04
N PHE A 186 0.45 -20.27 48.74
CA PHE A 186 -0.57 -19.65 47.89
C PHE A 186 -1.81 -20.54 47.82
N ALA A 187 -2.98 -19.95 48.06
CA ALA A 187 -4.23 -20.67 47.93
C ALA A 187 -4.53 -20.88 46.42
N PRO A 188 -5.01 -22.07 45.99
CA PRO A 188 -5.36 -22.30 44.59
C PRO A 188 -6.35 -21.27 44.03
N LEU A 189 -7.23 -20.76 44.89
CA LEU A 189 -8.20 -19.72 44.56
C LEU A 189 -7.56 -18.39 44.15
N GLU A 190 -6.45 -17.99 44.80
CA GLU A 190 -5.75 -16.75 44.45
C GLU A 190 -5.21 -16.81 43.02
N ALA A 191 -4.60 -17.94 42.64
CA ALA A 191 -4.12 -18.16 41.28
C ALA A 191 -5.25 -18.21 40.25
N GLN A 192 -6.41 -18.79 40.61
CA GLN A 192 -7.58 -18.80 39.74
C GLN A 192 -8.17 -17.40 39.53
N VAL A 193 -8.31 -16.60 40.59
CA VAL A 193 -8.80 -15.21 40.50
C VAL A 193 -7.83 -14.36 39.68
N ALA A 194 -6.52 -14.48 39.93
CA ALA A 194 -5.51 -13.75 39.18
C ALA A 194 -5.53 -14.14 37.68
N THR A 195 -5.68 -15.43 37.38
CA THR A 195 -5.82 -15.94 35.99
C THR A 195 -7.07 -15.38 35.32
N LEU A 196 -8.21 -15.37 36.02
CA LEU A 196 -9.46 -14.82 35.51
C LEU A 196 -9.32 -13.33 35.17
N MET A 197 -8.71 -12.55 36.07
CA MET A 197 -8.42 -11.12 35.83
C MET A 197 -7.49 -10.90 34.64
N SER A 198 -6.43 -11.69 34.55
CA SER A 198 -5.45 -11.68 33.46
C SER A 198 -6.08 -11.98 32.10
N GLN A 199 -7.06 -12.89 32.04
CA GLN A 199 -7.84 -13.13 30.82
C GLN A 199 -8.73 -11.93 30.44
N ARG A 200 -9.24 -11.19 31.42
CA ARG A 200 -10.08 -9.99 31.17
C ARG A 200 -9.28 -8.80 30.63
N LEU A 201 -7.99 -8.69 30.95
CA LEU A 201 -7.08 -7.73 30.31
C LEU A 201 -7.12 -7.84 28.77
N GLY A 202 -7.09 -9.07 28.24
CA GLY A 202 -7.17 -9.31 26.80
C GLY A 202 -8.40 -8.67 26.15
N PHE A 203 -9.54 -8.66 26.85
CA PHE A 203 -10.78 -8.03 26.36
C PHE A 203 -10.71 -6.50 26.32
N VAL A 204 -10.05 -5.87 27.30
CA VAL A 204 -9.92 -4.39 27.33
C VAL A 204 -9.05 -3.91 26.17
N ILE A 205 -7.90 -4.56 25.96
CA ILE A 205 -7.01 -4.22 24.84
C ILE A 205 -7.65 -4.55 23.50
N ALA A 206 -8.36 -5.68 23.40
CA ALA A 206 -9.18 -6.02 22.24
C ALA A 206 -10.20 -4.92 21.92
N ARG A 207 -10.96 -4.46 22.92
CA ARG A 207 -11.94 -3.39 22.77
C ARG A 207 -11.30 -2.08 22.32
N LYS A 208 -10.13 -1.73 22.87
CA LYS A 208 -9.34 -0.58 22.42
C LYS A 208 -8.98 -0.69 20.93
N LYS A 209 -8.42 -1.82 20.49
CA LYS A 209 -8.08 -2.05 19.08
C LYS A 209 -9.31 -1.95 18.17
N ILE A 210 -10.43 -2.56 18.55
CA ILE A 210 -11.69 -2.50 17.80
C ILE A 210 -12.17 -1.05 17.65
N LEU A 211 -12.17 -0.27 18.73
CA LEU A 211 -12.58 1.14 18.70
C LEU A 211 -11.66 2.00 17.83
N THR A 212 -10.34 1.77 17.89
CA THR A 212 -9.39 2.45 17.00
C THR A 212 -9.66 2.12 15.53
N MET A 213 -9.91 0.84 15.21
CA MET A 213 -10.27 0.42 13.85
C MET A 213 -11.59 1.02 13.38
N GLN A 214 -12.61 1.08 14.24
CA GLN A 214 -13.89 1.72 13.93
C GLN A 214 -13.69 3.20 13.61
N ARG A 215 -12.98 3.95 14.45
CA ARG A 215 -12.65 5.37 14.21
C ARG A 215 -11.88 5.57 12.90
N MET A 216 -10.92 4.69 12.60
CA MET A 216 -10.18 4.74 11.34
C MET A 216 -11.11 4.49 10.14
N ASN A 217 -12.01 3.50 10.23
CA ASN A 217 -12.97 3.19 9.17
C ASN A 217 -13.97 4.33 8.96
N GLU A 218 -14.44 4.99 10.02
CA GLU A 218 -15.29 6.18 9.93
C GLU A 218 -14.60 7.32 9.18
N LYS A 219 -13.31 7.56 9.48
CA LYS A 219 -12.49 8.53 8.73
C LYS A 219 -12.35 8.13 7.25
N LYS A 220 -12.05 6.86 6.95
CA LYS A 220 -11.96 6.32 5.58
C LYS A 220 -13.29 6.48 4.81
N GLU A 221 -14.42 6.18 5.45
CA GLU A 221 -15.75 6.37 4.84
C GLU A 221 -16.05 7.85 4.57
N THR A 222 -15.65 8.73 5.49
CA THR A 222 -15.80 10.19 5.31
C THR A 222 -14.96 10.69 4.13
N ILE A 223 -13.72 10.23 3.99
CA ILE A 223 -12.86 10.50 2.82
C ILE A 223 -13.57 10.09 1.53
N LEU A 224 -14.07 8.85 1.47
CA LEU A 224 -14.79 8.34 0.29
C LEU A 224 -16.01 9.21 -0.05
N LYS A 225 -16.86 9.50 0.95
CA LYS A 225 -18.06 10.32 0.76
C LYS A 225 -17.72 11.69 0.19
N GLN A 226 -16.67 12.34 0.70
CA GLN A 226 -16.23 13.63 0.19
C GLN A 226 -15.68 13.52 -1.23
N ILE A 227 -14.84 12.53 -1.54
CA ILE A 227 -14.32 12.29 -2.90
C ILE A 227 -15.48 12.12 -3.89
N PHE A 228 -16.42 11.21 -3.63
CA PHE A 228 -17.53 10.91 -4.54
C PHE A 228 -18.50 12.10 -4.70
N SER A 229 -18.81 12.81 -3.62
CA SER A 229 -19.65 14.01 -3.64
C SER A 229 -19.09 15.10 -4.57
N ARG A 230 -17.76 15.19 -4.67
CA ARG A 230 -17.08 16.19 -5.53
C ARG A 230 -16.92 15.72 -6.96
N MET A 231 -16.74 14.42 -7.20
CA MET A 231 -16.71 13.86 -8.56
C MET A 231 -18.04 13.99 -9.29
N GLY A 232 -19.18 13.71 -8.63
CA GLY A 232 -20.50 13.69 -9.27
C GLY A 232 -21.01 15.03 -9.82
N LYS A 233 -20.23 16.11 -9.71
CA LYS A 233 -20.62 17.47 -10.14
C LYS A 233 -19.75 18.02 -11.28
N LEU A 234 -18.81 17.24 -11.81
CA LEU A 234 -17.71 17.80 -12.59
C LEU A 234 -17.31 16.93 -13.79
N GLU A 235 -17.12 17.58 -14.94
CA GLU A 235 -16.46 17.04 -16.15
C GLU A 235 -15.07 17.71 -16.26
N GLY A 236 -14.00 16.95 -16.56
CA GLY A 236 -12.65 17.46 -16.89
C GLY A 236 -11.85 18.18 -15.79
N VAL A 237 -11.91 17.73 -14.54
CA VAL A 237 -11.24 18.30 -13.36
C VAL A 237 -9.84 17.75 -13.13
N LYS A 238 -8.85 18.63 -12.96
CA LYS A 238 -7.48 18.19 -12.71
C LYS A 238 -7.31 17.73 -11.25
N MET A 239 -6.35 16.84 -11.02
CA MET A 239 -6.02 16.32 -9.67
C MET A 239 -5.83 17.44 -8.64
N LYS A 240 -5.20 18.54 -9.04
CA LYS A 240 -5.00 19.73 -8.18
C LYS A 240 -6.32 20.37 -7.71
N ASP A 241 -7.35 20.36 -8.55
CA ASP A 241 -8.64 20.97 -8.24
C ASP A 241 -9.43 20.09 -7.27
N ILE A 242 -9.31 18.76 -7.42
CA ILE A 242 -9.81 17.79 -6.45
C ILE A 242 -9.11 17.99 -5.10
N PHE A 243 -7.77 18.07 -5.11
CA PHE A 243 -6.96 18.27 -3.91
C PHE A 243 -7.31 19.55 -3.16
N ASN A 244 -7.31 20.71 -3.84
CA ASN A 244 -7.58 22.02 -3.23
C ASN A 244 -8.97 22.14 -2.60
N ARG A 245 -9.93 21.33 -3.06
CA ARG A 245 -11.30 21.30 -2.49
C ARG A 245 -11.44 20.29 -1.36
N LEU A 246 -10.83 19.12 -1.49
CA LEU A 246 -10.99 18.04 -0.52
C LEU A 246 -10.14 18.24 0.73
N ILE A 247 -8.88 18.63 0.56
CA ILE A 247 -7.93 18.67 1.67
C ILE A 247 -8.36 19.64 2.78
N PRO A 248 -8.83 20.87 2.50
CA PRO A 248 -9.30 21.77 3.56
C PRO A 248 -10.45 21.22 4.40
N GLU A 249 -11.37 20.45 3.81
CA GLU A 249 -12.51 19.86 4.53
C GLU A 249 -12.12 18.60 5.31
N LEU A 250 -11.12 17.88 4.83
CA LEU A 250 -10.60 16.70 5.52
C LEU A 250 -9.63 17.06 6.63
N ALA A 251 -8.92 18.19 6.54
CA ALA A 251 -7.77 18.52 7.37
C ALA A 251 -8.02 18.30 8.87
N ASP A 252 -9.12 18.83 9.40
CA ASP A 252 -9.48 18.66 10.81
C ASP A 252 -9.89 17.22 11.15
N ILE A 253 -10.58 16.53 10.22
CA ILE A 253 -11.10 15.16 10.41
C ILE A 253 -9.95 14.14 10.48
N ILE A 254 -8.96 14.29 9.59
CA ILE A 254 -7.80 13.41 9.51
C ILE A 254 -6.58 13.96 10.24
N ASN A 255 -6.72 15.09 10.95
CA ASN A 255 -5.68 15.75 11.73
C ASN A 255 -4.43 16.05 10.88
N LEU A 256 -4.62 16.64 9.70
CA LEU A 256 -3.58 16.99 8.73
C LEU A 256 -3.23 18.47 8.87
N GLN A 257 -1.95 18.78 9.12
CA GLN A 257 -1.51 20.18 9.31
C GLN A 257 -0.97 20.84 8.04
N SER A 258 -0.15 20.12 7.28
CA SER A 258 0.48 20.61 6.05
C SER A 258 0.61 19.46 5.07
N CYS A 259 0.27 19.72 3.81
CA CYS A 259 0.28 18.72 2.75
C CYS A 259 0.52 19.35 1.39
N ALA A 260 1.32 18.73 0.53
CA ALA A 260 1.52 19.20 -0.83
C ALA A 260 1.38 18.06 -1.84
N LEU A 261 0.81 18.38 -3.00
CA LEU A 261 0.65 17.47 -4.13
C LEU A 261 1.69 17.81 -5.18
N PHE A 262 2.42 16.79 -5.62
CA PHE A 262 3.37 16.88 -6.70
C PHE A 262 2.97 15.96 -7.85
N SER A 263 3.18 16.41 -9.08
CA SER A 263 3.16 15.57 -10.28
C SER A 263 4.58 15.35 -10.78
N VAL A 264 4.80 14.22 -11.45
CA VAL A 264 6.08 13.85 -12.07
C VAL A 264 5.92 14.00 -13.58
N THR A 265 6.92 14.59 -14.24
CA THR A 265 6.93 14.68 -15.71
C THR A 265 7.13 13.30 -16.33
N ASP A 266 6.64 13.10 -17.57
CA ASP A 266 6.69 11.80 -18.25
C ASP A 266 8.13 11.29 -18.47
N ASP A 267 9.11 12.20 -18.58
CA ASP A 267 10.54 11.89 -18.68
C ASP A 267 11.19 11.53 -17.32
N MET A 268 10.45 11.63 -16.22
CA MET A 268 10.90 11.43 -14.84
C MET A 268 12.08 12.32 -14.40
N GLN A 269 12.32 13.43 -15.10
CA GLN A 269 13.43 14.33 -14.77
C GLN A 269 13.02 15.46 -13.83
N ASN A 270 11.73 15.82 -13.82
CA ASN A 270 11.21 16.94 -13.05
C ASN A 270 9.97 16.56 -12.24
N VAL A 271 9.77 17.28 -11.14
CA VAL A 271 8.55 17.23 -10.33
C VAL A 271 7.96 18.62 -10.25
N VAL A 272 6.64 18.72 -10.35
CA VAL A 272 5.91 19.99 -10.33
C VAL A 272 5.02 20.03 -9.10
N LEU A 273 5.13 21.11 -8.31
CA LEU A 273 4.24 21.34 -7.17
C LEU A 273 2.88 21.80 -7.68
N GLU A 274 1.89 20.91 -7.67
CA GLU A 274 0.55 21.14 -8.25
C GLU A 274 -0.41 21.84 -7.28
N ALA A 275 -0.29 21.53 -5.98
CA ALA A 275 -1.15 22.09 -4.95
C ALA A 275 -0.49 21.99 -3.57
N GLY A 276 -0.96 22.79 -2.61
CA GLY A 276 -0.48 22.78 -1.23
C GLY A 276 -1.56 23.25 -0.28
N TYR A 277 -1.57 22.68 0.92
CA TYR A 277 -2.44 23.05 2.02
C TYR A 277 -1.59 23.23 3.27
N PRO A 278 -1.79 24.30 4.07
CA PRO A 278 -2.67 25.43 3.83
C PRO A 278 -2.18 26.34 2.68
N ASP A 279 -3.10 26.99 1.97
CA ASP A 279 -2.78 27.93 0.87
C ASP A 279 -1.86 29.09 1.31
N SER A 280 -1.87 29.44 2.60
CA SER A 280 -1.00 30.49 3.16
C SER A 280 0.47 30.10 3.27
N LEU A 281 0.79 28.79 3.21
CA LEU A 281 2.15 28.25 3.30
C LEU A 281 2.82 28.04 1.92
N SER A 282 2.14 28.32 0.80
CA SER A 282 2.66 28.09 -0.56
C SER A 282 3.55 29.23 -1.10
N LEU A 283 4.47 29.76 -0.29
CA LEU A 283 5.51 30.72 -0.72
C LEU A 283 6.45 30.19 -1.82
N HIS A 284 6.45 28.87 -2.08
CA HIS A 284 7.21 28.30 -3.19
C HIS A 284 6.52 28.42 -4.54
N GLY A 285 5.31 28.98 -4.65
CA GLY A 285 4.62 29.19 -5.92
C GLY A 285 4.11 27.87 -6.49
N ILE A 286 2.82 27.61 -6.31
CA ILE A 286 2.11 26.54 -7.01
C ILE A 286 2.46 26.64 -8.51
N GLY A 287 2.81 25.51 -9.13
CA GLY A 287 3.27 25.41 -10.51
C GLY A 287 4.80 25.44 -10.70
N LYS A 288 5.61 25.57 -9.64
CA LYS A 288 7.08 25.44 -9.77
C LYS A 288 7.50 24.01 -10.08
N SER A 289 8.44 23.91 -11.00
CA SER A 289 9.12 22.67 -11.39
C SER A 289 10.48 22.58 -10.72
N PHE A 290 10.83 21.38 -10.25
CA PHE A 290 12.09 21.06 -9.59
C PHE A 290 12.72 19.86 -10.28
N PRO A 291 14.03 19.88 -10.57
CA PRO A 291 14.73 18.69 -11.02
C PRO A 291 14.64 17.59 -9.96
N VAL A 292 14.40 16.35 -10.35
CA VAL A 292 14.36 15.20 -9.42
C VAL A 292 15.67 15.08 -8.64
N THR A 293 16.80 15.35 -9.29
CA THR A 293 18.14 15.33 -8.67
C THR A 293 18.37 16.43 -7.63
N SER A 294 17.48 17.42 -7.53
CA SER A 294 17.61 18.50 -6.56
C SER A 294 17.32 18.07 -5.12
N GLU A 295 16.60 16.95 -4.95
CA GLU A 295 16.14 16.46 -3.67
C GLU A 295 16.27 14.94 -3.60
N PRO A 296 17.14 14.38 -2.74
CA PRO A 296 17.39 12.94 -2.70
C PRO A 296 16.14 12.09 -2.40
N SER A 297 15.20 12.61 -1.60
CA SER A 297 13.92 11.93 -1.34
C SER A 297 13.11 11.74 -2.63
N PHE A 298 13.15 12.66 -3.60
CA PHE A 298 12.49 12.48 -4.90
C PHE A 298 13.08 11.31 -5.67
N GLU A 299 14.42 11.19 -5.71
CA GLU A 299 15.09 10.05 -6.37
C GLU A 299 14.66 8.71 -5.75
N VAL A 300 14.53 8.65 -4.43
CA VAL A 300 14.11 7.43 -3.71
C VAL A 300 12.65 7.08 -3.96
N ILE A 301 11.75 8.05 -3.89
CA ILE A 301 10.30 7.84 -4.10
C ILE A 301 10.03 7.35 -5.52
N LEU A 302 10.77 7.87 -6.49
CA LEU A 302 10.67 7.48 -7.90
C LEU A 302 11.41 6.17 -8.22
N GLY A 303 12.12 5.57 -7.25
CA GLY A 303 12.86 4.33 -7.44
C GLY A 303 14.12 4.46 -8.31
N LEU A 304 14.62 5.68 -8.48
CA LEU A 304 15.84 5.97 -9.25
C LEU A 304 17.11 5.70 -8.43
N LYS A 305 17.00 5.78 -7.11
CA LYS A 305 18.11 5.60 -6.17
C LYS A 305 17.63 4.86 -4.93
N TYR A 306 18.45 3.93 -4.45
CA TYR A 306 18.21 3.24 -3.19
C TYR A 306 19.31 3.64 -2.20
N PRO A 307 18.97 4.09 -0.98
CA PRO A 307 19.98 4.45 -0.01
C PRO A 307 20.78 3.22 0.43
N GLU A 308 22.08 3.40 0.58
CA GLU A 308 23.03 2.31 0.86
C GLU A 308 23.01 1.85 2.32
N LYS A 309 22.42 2.63 3.24
CA LYS A 309 22.39 2.35 4.68
C LYS A 309 21.07 2.78 5.31
N ASP A 310 20.53 1.92 6.17
CA ASP A 310 19.42 2.27 7.05
C ASP A 310 19.89 3.28 8.10
N THR A 311 19.16 4.39 8.24
CA THR A 311 19.40 5.39 9.27
C THR A 311 18.21 5.44 10.23
N PRO A 312 18.39 5.78 11.52
CA PRO A 312 17.27 5.89 12.46
C PRO A 312 16.36 7.11 12.17
N TYR A 313 16.72 7.94 11.20
CA TYR A 313 16.03 9.18 10.86
C TYR A 313 15.08 9.03 9.66
N GLU A 314 15.03 7.84 9.07
CA GLU A 314 14.32 7.56 7.83
C GLU A 314 13.66 6.18 7.90
N ILE A 315 12.43 6.06 7.40
CA ILE A 315 11.74 4.79 7.22
C ILE A 315 11.31 4.72 5.77
N ILE A 316 11.87 3.76 5.04
CA ILE A 316 11.59 3.56 3.62
C ILE A 316 10.81 2.27 3.47
N THR A 317 9.63 2.36 2.88
CA THR A 317 8.78 1.22 2.56
C THR A 317 8.40 1.26 1.09
N SER A 318 7.79 0.19 0.59
CA SER A 318 7.21 0.19 -0.77
C SER A 318 6.07 1.20 -0.95
N SER A 319 5.50 1.70 0.14
CA SER A 319 4.27 2.51 0.14
C SER A 319 4.48 3.97 0.55
N TYR A 320 5.56 4.28 1.27
CA TYR A 320 5.92 5.63 1.70
C TYR A 320 7.39 5.74 2.09
N VAL A 321 7.91 6.96 2.08
CA VAL A 321 9.18 7.36 2.70
C VAL A 321 8.86 8.33 3.82
N LEU A 322 9.28 8.03 5.05
CA LEU A 322 9.10 8.91 6.20
C LEU A 322 10.47 9.40 6.68
N VAL A 323 10.64 10.71 6.71
CA VAL A 323 11.78 11.37 7.33
C VAL A 323 11.36 11.84 8.72
N THR A 324 11.91 11.23 9.78
CA THR A 324 11.57 11.54 11.18
C THR A 324 12.35 12.71 11.76
N ASP A 325 13.49 13.07 11.16
CA ASP A 325 14.28 14.26 11.50
C ASP A 325 14.92 14.85 10.22
N PRO A 326 14.29 15.86 9.59
CA PRO A 326 14.78 16.47 8.36
C PRO A 326 16.21 17.02 8.47
N GLN A 327 16.64 17.46 9.66
CA GLN A 327 17.96 18.06 9.84
C GLN A 327 19.08 17.02 9.74
N LYS A 328 18.81 15.80 10.22
CA LYS A 328 19.80 14.70 10.25
C LYS A 328 19.70 13.75 9.07
N SER A 329 18.54 13.71 8.42
CA SER A 329 18.29 12.86 7.26
C SER A 329 19.27 13.15 6.11
N SER A 330 19.70 12.07 5.46
CA SER A 330 20.46 12.07 4.21
C SER A 330 19.56 12.20 2.97
N LEU A 331 18.27 11.89 3.13
CA LEU A 331 17.25 12.01 2.09
C LEU A 331 16.72 13.44 1.90
N VAL A 332 17.18 14.39 2.72
CA VAL A 332 16.76 15.79 2.68
C VAL A 332 17.90 16.69 2.20
N SER A 333 17.66 17.49 1.16
CA SER A 333 18.65 18.45 0.63
C SER A 333 18.91 19.61 1.59
N LEU A 334 20.03 20.34 1.40
CA LEU A 334 20.35 21.54 2.20
C LEU A 334 19.26 22.62 2.12
N ASN A 335 18.60 22.75 0.97
CA ASN A 335 17.50 23.69 0.77
C ASN A 335 16.29 23.29 1.62
N THR A 336 15.92 22.00 1.59
CA THR A 336 14.78 21.47 2.36
C THR A 336 15.08 21.44 3.87
N LYS A 337 16.34 21.25 4.28
CA LYS A 337 16.78 21.44 5.68
C LYS A 337 16.59 22.87 6.16
N SER A 338 16.99 23.84 5.34
CA SER A 338 16.81 25.26 5.65
C SER A 338 15.32 25.61 5.73
N LEU A 339 14.52 25.08 4.80
CA LEU A 339 13.08 25.31 4.78
C LEU A 339 12.37 24.69 5.99
N SER A 340 12.73 23.47 6.37
CA SER A 340 12.14 22.79 7.54
C SER A 340 12.44 23.52 8.84
N LEU A 341 13.61 24.16 8.99
CA LEU A 341 13.89 25.04 10.13
C LEU A 341 12.96 26.27 10.15
N ILE A 342 12.85 26.96 9.02
CA ILE A 342 12.05 28.19 8.91
C ILE A 342 10.57 27.90 9.18
N ARG A 343 10.09 26.74 8.74
CA ARG A 343 8.68 26.32 8.85
C ARG A 343 8.39 25.41 10.04
N ASN A 344 9.38 25.17 10.90
CA ASN A 344 9.26 24.31 12.07
C ASN A 344 8.70 22.91 11.73
N ILE A 345 9.15 22.33 10.61
CA ILE A 345 8.79 20.99 10.16
C ILE A 345 9.65 19.99 10.93
N ASN A 346 9.00 19.16 11.76
CA ASN A 346 9.66 18.14 12.56
C ASN A 346 9.82 16.80 11.80
N SER A 347 8.91 16.48 10.88
CA SER A 347 8.97 15.25 10.07
C SER A 347 8.27 15.44 8.72
N ILE A 348 8.71 14.72 7.69
CA ILE A 348 8.13 14.76 6.33
C ILE A 348 7.78 13.35 5.89
N LEU A 349 6.51 13.11 5.55
CA LEU A 349 6.03 11.85 4.99
C LEU A 349 5.78 12.04 3.49
N TYR A 350 6.40 11.19 2.67
CA TYR A 350 6.20 11.16 1.23
C TYR A 350 5.42 9.91 0.82
N ILE A 351 4.34 10.10 0.08
CA ILE A 351 3.40 9.06 -0.34
C ILE A 351 3.40 8.98 -1.88
N PRO A 352 4.14 8.03 -2.50
CA PRO A 352 4.08 7.80 -3.93
C PRO A 352 2.70 7.31 -4.38
N MET A 353 2.20 7.89 -5.47
CA MET A 353 0.96 7.50 -6.12
C MET A 353 1.25 6.96 -7.52
N ARG A 354 0.95 5.67 -7.72
CA ARG A 354 1.35 4.93 -8.92
C ARG A 354 0.21 4.77 -9.92
N SER A 355 0.56 4.87 -11.20
CA SER A 355 -0.29 4.46 -12.32
C SER A 355 0.47 3.40 -13.12
N GLY A 356 0.06 2.13 -12.98
CA GLY A 356 0.88 1.01 -13.45
C GLY A 356 2.14 0.86 -12.60
N GLU A 357 3.30 0.73 -13.24
CA GLU A 357 4.59 0.57 -12.55
C GLU A 357 5.24 1.90 -12.14
N PHE A 358 4.78 3.03 -12.69
CA PHE A 358 5.41 4.33 -12.50
C PHE A 358 4.68 5.21 -11.48
N VAL A 359 5.46 5.98 -10.72
CA VAL A 359 4.94 7.04 -9.86
C VAL A 359 4.63 8.25 -10.74
N THR A 360 3.36 8.62 -10.83
CA THR A 360 2.93 9.79 -11.63
C THR A 360 2.73 11.02 -10.77
N HIS A 361 2.40 10.81 -9.49
CA HIS A 361 2.20 11.86 -8.51
C HIS A 361 2.71 11.37 -7.16
N PHE A 362 2.97 12.28 -6.24
CA PHE A 362 3.15 11.94 -4.84
C PHE A 362 2.62 13.05 -3.96
N ILE A 363 2.31 12.71 -2.72
CA ILE A 363 1.86 13.66 -1.71
C ILE A 363 2.95 13.75 -0.63
N THR A 364 3.27 14.96 -0.19
CA THR A 364 4.02 15.18 1.04
C THR A 364 3.07 15.58 2.16
N VAL A 365 3.32 15.09 3.36
CA VAL A 365 2.60 15.45 4.58
C VAL A 365 3.62 15.84 5.64
N ASP A 366 3.56 17.08 6.10
CA ASP A 366 4.53 17.62 7.05
C ASP A 366 3.92 17.65 8.46
N ALA A 367 4.70 17.24 9.46
CA ALA A 367 4.36 17.49 10.86
C ALA A 367 5.03 18.80 11.27
N VAL A 368 4.21 19.79 11.62
CA VAL A 368 4.67 21.16 11.91
C VAL A 368 4.41 21.55 13.36
N ASP A 369 5.18 22.53 13.81
CA ASP A 369 5.05 23.16 15.12
C ASP A 369 5.22 22.17 16.29
N GLN A 370 4.19 21.99 17.09
CA GLN A 370 4.23 21.12 18.28
C GLN A 370 4.21 19.64 17.90
N ARG A 371 3.86 19.31 16.66
CA ARG A 371 3.70 17.92 16.22
C ARG A 371 5.04 17.35 15.76
N LYS A 372 5.47 16.26 16.41
CA LYS A 372 6.73 15.57 16.10
C LYS A 372 6.64 14.58 14.93
N GLY A 373 5.46 14.05 14.66
CA GLY A 373 5.23 13.09 13.59
C GLY A 373 3.80 12.60 13.56
N TYR A 374 3.55 11.59 12.72
CA TYR A 374 2.26 10.94 12.56
C TYR A 374 2.35 9.49 13.03
N SER A 375 1.29 8.99 13.68
CA SER A 375 1.24 7.60 14.10
C SER A 375 1.06 6.66 12.90
N PRO A 376 1.38 5.36 13.02
CA PRO A 376 1.14 4.38 11.95
C PRO A 376 -0.31 4.38 11.44
N GLU A 377 -1.28 4.58 12.34
CA GLU A 377 -2.71 4.65 12.00
C GLU A 377 -3.03 5.90 11.17
N GLU A 378 -2.42 7.04 11.47
CA GLU A 378 -2.58 8.28 10.71
C GLU A 378 -1.93 8.18 9.33
N ILE A 379 -0.73 7.58 9.26
CA ILE A 379 -0.06 7.29 8.00
C ILE A 379 -0.95 6.41 7.11
N GLU A 380 -1.57 5.36 7.66
CA GLU A 380 -2.49 4.50 6.92
C GLU A 380 -3.73 5.25 6.38
N ILE A 381 -4.21 6.27 7.08
CA ILE A 381 -5.28 7.16 6.59
C ILE A 381 -4.79 7.98 5.39
N PHE A 382 -3.59 8.55 5.44
CA PHE A 382 -3.04 9.32 4.32
C PHE A 382 -2.73 8.44 3.10
N LEU A 383 -2.22 7.23 3.33
CA LEU A 383 -2.02 6.23 2.27
C LEU A 383 -3.36 5.87 1.61
N PHE A 384 -4.41 5.68 2.42
CA PHE A 384 -5.75 5.43 1.91
C PHE A 384 -6.27 6.60 1.08
N LEU A 385 -6.12 7.84 1.56
CA LEU A 385 -6.48 9.05 0.84
C LEU A 385 -5.79 9.10 -0.54
N GLY A 386 -4.47 8.92 -0.60
CA GLY A 386 -3.73 8.91 -1.86
C GLY A 386 -4.23 7.85 -2.85
N ARG A 387 -4.53 6.63 -2.37
CA ARG A 387 -5.10 5.56 -3.21
C ARG A 387 -6.48 5.91 -3.77
N GLU A 388 -7.35 6.47 -2.95
CA GLU A 388 -8.71 6.82 -3.38
C GLU A 388 -8.72 8.05 -4.32
N LEU A 389 -7.83 9.02 -4.11
CA LEU A 389 -7.62 10.13 -5.05
C LEU A 389 -7.18 9.61 -6.43
N MET A 390 -6.27 8.63 -6.48
CA MET A 390 -5.86 8.01 -7.75
C MET A 390 -6.99 7.25 -8.45
N LYS A 391 -7.86 6.58 -7.69
CA LYS A 391 -9.05 5.92 -8.26
C LYS A 391 -10.03 6.94 -8.83
N ALA A 392 -10.28 8.03 -8.10
CA ALA A 392 -11.12 9.13 -8.55
C ALA A 392 -10.61 9.71 -9.88
N GLN A 393 -9.31 10.02 -9.96
CA GLN A 393 -8.68 10.53 -11.17
C GLN A 393 -8.79 9.56 -12.37
N ARG A 394 -8.66 8.25 -12.13
CA ARG A 394 -8.84 7.24 -13.19
C ARG A 394 -10.28 7.18 -13.69
N MET A 395 -11.24 7.27 -12.78
CA MET A 395 -12.66 7.20 -13.12
C MET A 395 -13.10 8.41 -13.96
N GLU A 396 -12.61 9.59 -13.62
CA GLU A 396 -12.86 10.81 -14.39
C GLU A 396 -12.28 10.75 -15.82
N ARG A 397 -11.03 10.27 -15.96
CA ARG A 397 -10.44 10.04 -17.30
C ARG A 397 -11.26 9.05 -18.12
N LEU A 398 -11.87 8.04 -17.49
CA LEU A 398 -12.74 7.10 -18.19
C LEU A 398 -14.03 7.78 -18.68
N ASP A 399 -14.63 8.66 -17.87
CA ASP A 399 -15.85 9.38 -18.26
C ASP A 399 -15.62 10.32 -19.45
N ASP A 400 -14.52 11.09 -19.45
CA ASP A 400 -14.13 11.95 -20.58
C ASP A 400 -13.94 11.13 -21.86
N ILE A 401 -13.29 9.97 -21.76
CA ILE A 401 -13.05 9.12 -22.92
C ILE A 401 -14.32 8.41 -23.37
N LEU A 402 -15.21 8.01 -22.46
CA LEU A 402 -16.52 7.44 -22.81
C LEU A 402 -17.36 8.47 -23.59
N HIS A 403 -17.31 9.75 -23.18
CA HIS A 403 -17.94 10.83 -23.92
C HIS A 403 -17.35 10.97 -25.33
N ASP A 404 -16.02 10.97 -25.44
CA ASP A 404 -15.31 11.05 -26.71
C ASP A 404 -15.53 9.83 -27.61
N PHE A 405 -15.74 8.64 -27.03
CA PHE A 405 -16.06 7.39 -27.73
C PHE A 405 -17.50 7.37 -28.27
N LYS A 406 -18.44 8.03 -27.58
CA LYS A 406 -19.85 8.08 -27.96
C LYS A 406 -20.08 8.80 -29.30
N ASN A 407 -19.32 9.86 -29.56
CA ASN A 407 -19.44 10.65 -30.80
C ASN A 407 -19.16 9.83 -32.08
N PRO A 408 -18.00 9.16 -32.24
CA PRO A 408 -17.74 8.31 -33.40
C PRO A 408 -18.66 7.09 -33.44
N ALA A 409 -19.10 6.56 -32.29
CA ALA A 409 -20.07 5.46 -32.23
C ALA A 409 -21.45 5.86 -32.82
N ILE A 410 -21.95 7.04 -32.46
CA ILE A 410 -23.20 7.60 -33.01
C ILE A 410 -23.06 7.83 -34.52
N ALA A 411 -21.94 8.41 -34.96
CA ALA A 411 -21.67 8.62 -36.38
C ALA A 411 -21.66 7.29 -37.13
N THR A 412 -20.95 6.29 -36.62
CA THR A 412 -20.87 4.94 -37.21
C THR A 412 -22.26 4.32 -37.35
N ALA A 413 -23.06 4.30 -36.28
CA ALA A 413 -24.42 3.78 -36.31
C ALA A 413 -25.36 4.55 -37.25
N GLY A 414 -25.14 5.86 -37.40
CA GLY A 414 -25.92 6.74 -38.29
C GLY A 414 -25.60 6.50 -39.77
N PHE A 415 -24.31 6.45 -40.12
CA PHE A 415 -23.87 6.19 -41.49
C PHE A 415 -24.16 4.75 -41.93
N ALA A 416 -24.02 3.76 -41.03
CA ALA A 416 -24.37 2.37 -41.32
C ALA A 416 -25.87 2.22 -41.65
N ARG A 417 -26.76 2.88 -40.91
CA ARG A 417 -28.21 2.90 -41.21
C ARG A 417 -28.52 3.54 -42.56
N ARG A 418 -27.86 4.66 -42.89
CA ARG A 418 -28.03 5.34 -44.18
C ARG A 418 -27.52 4.49 -45.34
N LEU A 419 -26.39 3.79 -45.15
CA LEU A 419 -25.84 2.86 -46.12
C LEU A 419 -26.80 1.69 -46.36
N HIS A 420 -27.33 1.07 -45.30
CA HIS A 420 -28.32 0.00 -45.41
C HIS A 420 -29.56 0.43 -46.21
N SER A 421 -30.11 1.62 -45.92
CA SER A 421 -31.29 2.13 -46.62
C SER A 421 -31.04 2.45 -48.10
N LEU A 422 -29.81 2.80 -48.48
CA LEU A 422 -29.43 2.99 -49.89
C LEU A 422 -29.32 1.65 -50.62
N LEU A 423 -28.78 0.62 -49.97
CA LEU A 423 -28.61 -0.72 -50.56
C LEU A 423 -29.94 -1.49 -50.71
N GLU A 424 -30.96 -1.18 -49.90
CA GLU A 424 -32.30 -1.78 -50.03
C GLU A 424 -33.14 -1.21 -51.18
N LYS A 425 -32.77 -0.05 -51.73
CA LYS A 425 -33.42 0.57 -52.89
C LYS A 425 -32.66 0.18 -54.15
N GLU A 426 -33.33 0.06 -55.31
CA GLU A 426 -32.64 -0.10 -56.60
C GLU A 426 -31.65 1.06 -56.78
N CYS A 427 -30.35 0.74 -56.71
CA CYS A 427 -29.29 1.74 -56.68
C CYS A 427 -29.26 2.53 -57.99
N ALA A 428 -29.42 3.86 -57.90
CA ALA A 428 -29.14 4.75 -59.01
C ALA A 428 -27.62 4.90 -59.19
N PRO A 429 -27.11 5.20 -60.39
CA PRO A 429 -25.68 5.45 -60.62
C PRO A 429 -25.08 6.54 -59.72
N GLU A 430 -25.90 7.48 -59.25
CA GLU A 430 -25.53 8.56 -58.34
C GLU A 430 -25.29 8.08 -56.89
N ASP A 431 -25.80 6.90 -56.52
CA ASP A 431 -25.66 6.33 -55.17
C ASP A 431 -24.30 5.68 -54.94
N GLU A 432 -23.57 5.30 -56.00
CA GLU A 432 -22.25 4.66 -55.91
C GLU A 432 -21.22 5.57 -55.22
N SER A 433 -21.23 6.87 -55.58
CA SER A 433 -20.40 7.90 -54.94
C SER A 433 -20.76 8.10 -53.46
N ARG A 434 -22.06 8.02 -53.12
CA ARG A 434 -22.56 8.18 -51.74
C ARG A 434 -22.24 6.97 -50.87
N ILE A 435 -22.37 5.76 -51.42
CA ILE A 435 -21.98 4.50 -50.79
C ILE A 435 -20.50 4.55 -50.44
N THR A 436 -19.65 4.89 -51.41
CA THR A 436 -18.19 5.00 -51.21
C THR A 436 -17.86 6.01 -50.11
N LYS A 437 -18.52 7.17 -50.12
CA LYS A 437 -18.35 8.19 -49.07
C LYS A 437 -18.79 7.70 -47.69
N TYR A 438 -19.92 7.00 -47.57
CA TYR A 438 -20.40 6.48 -46.29
C TYR A 438 -19.50 5.37 -45.75
N VAL A 439 -19.04 4.46 -46.60
CA VAL A 439 -18.07 3.42 -46.24
C VAL A 439 -16.77 4.05 -45.76
N GLN A 440 -16.27 5.09 -46.44
CA GLN A 440 -15.07 5.79 -46.00
C GLN A 440 -15.25 6.44 -44.61
N ILE A 441 -16.37 7.12 -44.36
CA ILE A 441 -16.64 7.71 -43.04
C ILE A 441 -16.73 6.63 -41.95
N LEU A 442 -17.37 5.49 -42.24
CA LEU A 442 -17.42 4.35 -41.33
C LEU A 442 -16.02 3.84 -40.99
N MET A 443 -15.15 3.68 -42.00
CA MET A 443 -13.76 3.26 -41.78
C MET A 443 -12.97 4.27 -40.95
N GLU A 444 -13.17 5.57 -41.19
CA GLU A 444 -12.48 6.62 -40.45
C GLU A 444 -12.93 6.72 -38.99
N GLU A 445 -14.23 6.65 -38.71
CA GLU A 445 -14.76 6.71 -37.34
C GLU A 445 -14.49 5.43 -36.55
N THR A 446 -14.55 4.25 -37.19
CA THR A 446 -14.16 2.98 -36.53
C THR A 446 -12.67 2.94 -36.23
N SER A 447 -11.82 3.47 -37.11
CA SER A 447 -10.38 3.63 -36.84
C SER A 447 -10.13 4.57 -35.66
N ARG A 448 -10.88 5.68 -35.59
CA ARG A 448 -10.82 6.63 -34.45
C ARG A 448 -11.27 5.98 -33.14
N MET A 449 -12.33 5.17 -33.15
CA MET A 449 -12.76 4.39 -31.98
C MET A 449 -11.69 3.40 -31.53
N GLN A 450 -11.01 2.73 -32.47
CA GLN A 450 -9.88 1.84 -32.15
C GLN A 450 -8.70 2.63 -31.55
N GLU A 451 -8.38 3.82 -32.06
CA GLU A 451 -7.34 4.71 -31.50
C GLU A 451 -7.63 5.10 -30.05
N MET A 452 -8.89 5.45 -29.75
CA MET A 452 -9.36 5.77 -28.39
C MET A 452 -9.40 4.54 -27.47
N ALA A 453 -9.85 3.39 -27.98
CA ALA A 453 -9.81 2.14 -27.21
C ALA A 453 -8.37 1.78 -26.82
N MET A 454 -7.40 1.98 -27.71
CA MET A 454 -5.99 1.72 -27.43
C MET A 454 -5.35 2.75 -26.49
N SER A 455 -5.88 3.98 -26.37
CA SER A 455 -5.43 4.92 -25.32
C SER A 455 -5.94 4.54 -23.93
N LEU A 456 -7.08 3.86 -23.85
CA LEU A 456 -7.67 3.33 -22.61
C LEU A 456 -7.04 2.04 -22.12
N SER A 457 -6.50 1.28 -23.07
CA SER A 457 -6.26 -0.14 -22.93
C SER A 457 -4.76 -0.45 -22.92
N HIS A 458 -4.22 -0.72 -21.73
CA HIS A 458 -3.14 -1.72 -21.62
C HIS A 458 -3.76 -3.12 -21.80
N VAL A 459 -4.49 -3.36 -22.89
CA VAL A 459 -5.20 -4.64 -23.10
C VAL A 459 -4.19 -5.66 -23.61
N GLY A 460 -3.74 -6.48 -22.67
CA GLY A 460 -2.83 -7.59 -22.84
C GLY A 460 -2.00 -7.77 -21.58
N LYS A 461 -1.21 -8.83 -21.51
CA LYS A 461 -0.04 -8.87 -20.62
C LYS A 461 1.17 -8.56 -21.47
N GLU A 462 2.09 -7.77 -20.94
CA GLU A 462 3.44 -7.72 -21.51
C GLU A 462 4.04 -9.13 -21.45
N GLN A 463 4.71 -9.49 -22.52
CA GLN A 463 5.39 -10.78 -22.62
C GLN A 463 6.69 -10.60 -23.40
N PRO A 464 7.66 -11.51 -23.23
CA PRO A 464 8.85 -11.54 -24.08
C PRO A 464 8.42 -11.80 -25.52
N VAL A 465 8.77 -10.87 -26.41
CA VAL A 465 8.48 -10.94 -27.84
C VAL A 465 9.79 -10.85 -28.61
N ASP A 466 10.04 -11.85 -29.47
CA ASP A 466 11.14 -11.80 -30.44
C ASP A 466 10.77 -10.86 -31.59
N VAL A 467 11.48 -9.73 -31.66
CA VAL A 467 11.24 -8.66 -32.63
C VAL A 467 11.48 -9.14 -34.06
N THR A 468 12.50 -9.96 -34.28
CA THR A 468 12.86 -10.47 -35.60
C THR A 468 11.76 -11.38 -36.15
N GLN A 469 11.17 -12.22 -35.30
CA GLN A 469 10.06 -13.11 -35.71
C GLN A 469 8.80 -12.31 -36.09
N VAL A 470 8.45 -11.31 -35.29
CA VAL A 470 7.29 -10.46 -35.58
C VAL A 470 7.51 -9.67 -36.87
N LEU A 471 8.69 -9.10 -37.09
CA LEU A 471 9.02 -8.37 -38.31
C LEU A 471 8.89 -9.25 -39.56
N LYS A 472 9.48 -10.45 -39.56
CA LYS A 472 9.39 -11.40 -40.68
C LYS A 472 7.93 -11.71 -41.02
N ARG A 473 7.13 -12.07 -40.00
CA ARG A 473 5.69 -12.37 -40.17
C ARG A 473 4.90 -11.18 -40.73
N ARG A 474 5.13 -9.96 -40.22
CA ARG A 474 4.43 -8.76 -40.74
C ARG A 474 4.89 -8.38 -42.15
N PHE A 475 6.15 -8.64 -42.49
CA PHE A 475 6.68 -8.39 -43.83
C PHE A 475 6.10 -9.35 -44.88
N GLU A 476 5.94 -10.63 -44.55
CA GLU A 476 5.25 -11.62 -45.39
C GLU A 476 3.82 -11.15 -45.72
N ILE A 477 3.06 -10.71 -44.71
CA ILE A 477 1.71 -10.16 -44.91
C ILE A 477 1.75 -8.93 -45.84
N ASN A 478 2.74 -8.06 -45.66
CA ASN A 478 2.89 -6.86 -46.49
C ASN A 478 3.24 -7.20 -47.95
N GLU A 479 4.06 -8.24 -48.18
CA GLU A 479 4.36 -8.77 -49.50
C GLU A 479 3.11 -9.25 -50.24
N GLU A 480 2.20 -9.95 -49.54
CA GLU A 480 0.92 -10.36 -50.13
C GLU A 480 0.07 -9.15 -50.57
N VAL A 481 0.02 -8.11 -49.74
CA VAL A 481 -0.70 -6.87 -50.06
C VAL A 481 -0.08 -6.13 -51.26
N ILE A 482 1.26 -6.14 -51.39
CA ILE A 482 1.97 -5.56 -52.54
C ILE A 482 1.61 -6.30 -53.83
N ARG A 483 1.55 -7.64 -53.76
CA ARG A 483 1.19 -8.53 -54.88
C ARG A 483 -0.26 -8.30 -55.32
N GLU A 484 -1.20 -8.23 -54.40
CA GLU A 484 -2.62 -7.95 -54.68
C GLU A 484 -2.85 -6.56 -55.30
N LYS A 485 -2.05 -5.56 -54.92
CA LYS A 485 -2.15 -4.19 -55.46
C LYS A 485 -1.42 -3.96 -56.79
N PHE A 486 -1.03 -5.03 -57.49
CA PHE A 486 -0.29 -4.99 -58.76
C PHE A 486 0.99 -4.13 -58.74
N ARG A 487 1.63 -3.97 -57.58
CA ARG A 487 2.91 -3.25 -57.42
C ARG A 487 4.11 -4.16 -57.73
N GLN A 488 4.06 -4.89 -58.84
CA GLN A 488 5.02 -5.97 -59.19
C GLN A 488 6.46 -5.47 -59.46
N ASN A 489 6.66 -4.16 -59.61
CA ASN A 489 7.98 -3.54 -59.84
C ASN A 489 8.72 -3.20 -58.53
N ILE A 490 8.30 -3.75 -57.39
CA ILE A 490 8.98 -3.57 -56.09
C ILE A 490 9.86 -4.79 -55.81
N THR A 491 11.15 -4.57 -55.64
CA THR A 491 12.10 -5.60 -55.19
C THR A 491 12.13 -5.63 -53.66
N LEU A 492 11.87 -6.81 -53.07
CA LEU A 492 11.91 -7.02 -51.63
C LEU A 492 13.29 -7.54 -51.22
N GLU A 493 13.92 -6.88 -50.24
CA GLU A 493 15.22 -7.25 -49.68
C GLU A 493 15.03 -7.64 -48.20
N GLN A 494 15.49 -8.82 -47.80
CA GLN A 494 15.37 -9.28 -46.41
C GLN A 494 16.74 -9.60 -45.83
N GLY A 495 17.00 -9.07 -44.64
CA GLY A 495 18.18 -9.35 -43.85
C GLY A 495 19.34 -8.35 -44.02
N PRO A 496 20.42 -8.50 -43.23
CA PRO A 496 20.64 -9.54 -42.23
C PRO A 496 19.68 -9.44 -41.03
N PHE A 497 19.44 -10.56 -40.35
CA PHE A 497 18.62 -10.61 -39.14
C PHE A 497 19.46 -11.12 -37.99
N ASN A 498 19.30 -10.50 -36.82
CA ASN A 498 19.82 -11.04 -35.57
C ASN A 498 18.72 -11.86 -34.89
N ASP A 499 19.05 -13.10 -34.51
CA ASP A 499 18.12 -13.99 -33.83
C ASP A 499 18.08 -13.68 -32.33
N ASN A 500 16.96 -13.95 -31.66
CA ASN A 500 16.79 -13.77 -30.21
C ASN A 500 16.85 -12.30 -29.71
N LEU A 501 16.37 -11.35 -30.54
CA LEU A 501 16.14 -9.97 -30.12
C LEU A 501 14.83 -9.86 -29.34
N VAL A 502 14.85 -10.24 -28.07
CA VAL A 502 13.68 -10.26 -27.21
C VAL A 502 13.48 -8.90 -26.53
N ILE A 503 12.28 -8.35 -26.67
CA ILE A 503 11.82 -7.18 -25.91
C ILE A 503 10.61 -7.57 -25.05
N TYR A 504 10.34 -6.81 -23.99
CA TYR A 504 9.18 -7.02 -23.14
C TYR A 504 8.10 -6.00 -23.52
N CYS A 505 7.06 -6.46 -24.20
CA CYS A 505 6.03 -5.55 -24.74
C CYS A 505 4.67 -6.24 -24.92
N TYR A 506 3.66 -5.44 -25.26
CA TYR A 506 2.40 -5.93 -25.81
C TYR A 506 2.61 -6.29 -27.29
N PRO A 507 2.43 -7.55 -27.73
CA PRO A 507 2.71 -7.93 -29.12
C PRO A 507 1.92 -7.11 -30.14
N LEU A 508 0.65 -6.80 -29.83
CA LEU A 508 -0.22 -6.00 -30.68
C LEU A 508 0.33 -4.59 -30.92
N PHE A 509 1.09 -4.03 -29.97
CA PHE A 509 1.71 -2.72 -30.12
C PHE A 509 2.85 -2.78 -31.13
N LEU A 510 3.71 -3.80 -31.02
CA LEU A 510 4.81 -4.01 -31.96
C LEU A 510 4.28 -4.30 -33.37
N GLU A 511 3.31 -5.20 -33.51
CA GLU A 511 2.68 -5.51 -34.81
C GLU A 511 2.12 -4.24 -35.48
N ARG A 512 1.44 -3.37 -34.71
CA ARG A 512 0.86 -2.13 -35.21
C ARG A 512 1.91 -1.13 -35.68
N VAL A 513 2.99 -0.96 -34.93
CA VAL A 513 4.11 -0.09 -35.32
C VAL A 513 4.72 -0.56 -36.63
N LEU A 514 4.98 -1.87 -36.72
CA LEU A 514 5.57 -2.48 -37.92
C LEU A 514 4.65 -2.33 -39.14
N ASP A 515 3.35 -2.58 -38.98
CA ASP A 515 2.37 -2.37 -40.06
C ASP A 515 2.35 -0.95 -40.58
N ASN A 516 2.42 0.04 -39.68
CA ASN A 516 2.44 1.45 -40.06
C ASN A 516 3.73 1.77 -40.83
N LEU A 517 4.88 1.32 -40.35
CA LEU A 517 6.16 1.55 -41.01
C LEU A 517 6.23 0.90 -42.40
N LEU A 518 5.84 -0.37 -42.52
CA LEU A 518 5.85 -1.11 -43.77
C LEU A 518 4.87 -0.53 -44.80
N ASN A 519 3.66 -0.16 -44.36
CA ASN A 519 2.69 0.49 -45.24
C ASN A 519 3.16 1.87 -45.72
N ASN A 520 3.79 2.65 -44.84
CA ASN A 520 4.33 3.97 -45.21
C ASN A 520 5.49 3.82 -46.20
N ALA A 521 6.42 2.91 -45.93
CA ALA A 521 7.54 2.61 -46.80
C ALA A 521 7.07 2.16 -48.19
N THR A 522 6.07 1.27 -48.26
CA THR A 522 5.47 0.81 -49.52
C THR A 522 4.80 1.94 -50.31
N LYS A 523 4.05 2.81 -49.63
CA LYS A 523 3.36 3.95 -50.28
C LYS A 523 4.33 4.97 -50.85
N ALA A 524 5.47 5.17 -50.20
CA ALA A 524 6.50 6.12 -50.63
C ALA A 524 7.26 5.66 -51.89
N ILE A 525 7.18 4.38 -52.26
CA ILE A 525 7.82 3.87 -53.48
C ILE A 525 7.12 4.43 -54.73
N PRO A 526 7.87 5.00 -55.69
CA PRO A 526 7.33 5.47 -56.97
C PRO A 526 6.59 4.39 -57.77
N ILE A 527 5.65 4.80 -58.61
CA ILE A 527 4.85 3.89 -59.46
C ILE A 527 5.73 3.09 -60.43
N LYS A 528 6.85 3.68 -60.89
CA LYS A 528 7.84 3.04 -61.77
C LYS A 528 8.58 1.85 -61.13
N GLY A 529 8.41 1.62 -59.83
CA GLY A 529 9.10 0.57 -59.07
C GLY A 529 10.19 1.11 -58.16
N GLY A 530 10.77 0.22 -57.35
CA GLY A 530 11.79 0.54 -56.36
C GLY A 530 12.08 -0.63 -55.44
N ARG A 531 12.72 -0.36 -54.29
CA ARG A 531 13.13 -1.38 -53.33
C ARG A 531 12.46 -1.15 -51.98
N LEU A 532 12.12 -2.24 -51.30
CA LEU A 532 11.71 -2.26 -49.90
C LEU A 532 12.56 -3.30 -49.17
N GLY A 533 13.32 -2.87 -48.18
CA GLY A 533 14.24 -3.68 -47.42
C GLY A 533 13.93 -3.69 -45.93
N ILE A 534 14.11 -4.83 -45.28
CA ILE A 534 14.04 -4.95 -43.82
C ILE A 534 15.25 -5.68 -43.26
N LYS A 535 15.72 -5.25 -42.08
CA LYS A 535 16.78 -5.94 -41.33
C LYS A 535 16.62 -5.70 -39.82
N THR A 536 17.23 -6.57 -39.03
CA THR A 536 17.30 -6.41 -37.56
C THR A 536 18.73 -6.62 -37.07
N TYR A 537 19.11 -5.87 -36.05
CA TYR A 537 20.43 -5.98 -35.43
C TYR A 537 20.37 -5.50 -33.97
N GLU A 538 21.38 -5.85 -33.19
CA GLU A 538 21.56 -5.33 -31.84
C GLU A 538 22.53 -4.15 -31.87
N GLU A 539 22.20 -3.07 -31.17
CA GLU A 539 23.09 -1.92 -31.01
C GLU A 539 22.93 -1.32 -29.61
N ASN A 540 24.01 -1.28 -28.82
CA ASN A 540 24.06 -0.63 -27.50
C ASN A 540 22.95 -1.05 -26.51
N GLY A 541 22.57 -2.34 -26.50
CA GLY A 541 21.49 -2.86 -25.64
C GLY A 541 20.07 -2.62 -26.16
N TYR A 542 19.93 -2.21 -27.43
CA TYR A 542 18.65 -2.06 -28.10
C TYR A 542 18.51 -3.08 -29.23
N ALA A 543 17.30 -3.62 -29.39
CA ALA A 543 16.85 -4.28 -30.61
C ALA A 543 16.54 -3.20 -31.65
N CYS A 544 17.30 -3.19 -32.75
CA CYS A 544 17.11 -2.27 -33.85
C CYS A 544 16.37 -2.94 -35.00
N ILE A 545 15.32 -2.28 -35.48
CA ILE A 545 14.56 -2.65 -36.67
C ILE A 545 14.79 -1.56 -37.70
N GLU A 546 15.25 -1.93 -38.88
CA GLU A 546 15.43 -0.98 -39.98
C GLU A 546 14.51 -1.33 -41.14
N VAL A 547 13.74 -0.34 -41.59
CA VAL A 547 12.92 -0.39 -42.80
C VAL A 547 13.48 0.61 -43.80
N LYS A 548 13.92 0.12 -44.95
CA LYS A 548 14.54 0.90 -46.02
C LYS A 548 13.65 0.89 -47.26
N ASN A 549 13.40 2.03 -47.88
CA ASN A 549 12.68 2.07 -49.15
C ASN A 549 13.23 3.10 -50.13
N THR A 550 13.00 2.85 -51.42
CA THR A 550 13.16 3.87 -52.46
C THR A 550 11.96 4.81 -52.40
N GLY A 551 12.20 6.13 -52.43
CA GLY A 551 11.20 7.17 -52.23
C GLY A 551 11.72 8.23 -51.28
N SER A 552 11.49 9.51 -51.61
CA SER A 552 11.84 10.63 -50.75
C SER A 552 10.67 11.04 -49.86
N ILE A 553 10.99 11.37 -48.62
CA ILE A 553 10.09 12.12 -47.75
C ILE A 553 10.45 13.60 -47.93
N PRO A 554 9.49 14.48 -48.27
CA PRO A 554 9.71 15.92 -48.29
C PRO A 554 10.30 16.44 -46.96
N GLU A 555 11.22 17.39 -47.04
CA GLU A 555 12.04 17.81 -45.90
C GLU A 555 11.25 18.52 -44.78
N ASP A 556 10.17 19.20 -45.18
CA ASP A 556 9.15 19.79 -44.31
C ASP A 556 8.37 18.72 -43.53
N ILE A 557 8.02 17.61 -44.19
CA ILE A 557 7.39 16.46 -43.54
C ILE A 557 8.39 15.74 -42.64
N ARG A 558 9.67 15.65 -43.04
CA ARG A 558 10.75 15.04 -42.23
C ARG A 558 10.98 15.78 -40.91
N MET A 559 11.02 17.11 -40.91
CA MET A 559 11.13 17.89 -39.67
C MET A 559 9.89 17.75 -38.79
N GLN A 560 8.68 17.79 -39.36
CA GLN A 560 7.44 17.53 -38.61
C GLN A 560 7.38 16.11 -38.02
N LEU A 561 7.96 15.12 -38.69
CA LEU A 561 8.07 13.74 -38.20
C LEU A 561 9.06 13.60 -37.03
N LEU A 562 10.13 14.40 -37.00
CA LEU A 562 11.12 14.43 -35.91
C LEU A 562 10.63 15.22 -34.68
N GLU A 563 9.82 16.26 -34.89
CA GLU A 563 9.23 17.09 -33.83
C GLU A 563 7.91 16.52 -33.27
N GLY A 564 7.40 15.41 -33.84
CA GLY A 564 6.14 14.77 -33.41
C GLY A 564 4.85 15.46 -33.90
N GLU A 565 4.97 16.47 -34.78
CA GLU A 565 3.86 17.26 -35.34
C GLU A 565 3.36 16.77 -36.72
N ALA A 566 3.74 15.57 -37.14
CA ALA A 566 3.45 15.07 -38.48
C ALA A 566 1.95 14.93 -38.79
N LYS A 567 1.52 15.52 -39.92
CA LYS A 567 0.20 15.27 -40.53
C LYS A 567 0.12 13.87 -41.13
N GLY A 568 -0.23 12.89 -40.30
CA GLY A 568 -0.54 11.52 -40.72
C GLY A 568 -0.87 10.61 -39.53
N ARG A 569 -2.12 10.14 -39.44
CA ARG A 569 -2.65 9.36 -38.30
C ARG A 569 -1.75 8.17 -37.91
N GLY A 570 -1.12 7.50 -38.89
CA GLY A 570 -0.26 6.33 -38.65
C GLY A 570 1.06 6.63 -37.94
N PHE A 571 1.69 7.78 -38.20
CA PHE A 571 3.01 8.08 -37.61
C PHE A 571 2.91 8.58 -36.17
N TYR A 572 1.87 9.35 -35.83
CA TYR A 572 1.56 9.73 -34.45
C TYR A 572 1.34 8.50 -33.55
N ILE A 573 0.62 7.48 -34.04
CA ILE A 573 0.42 6.21 -33.34
C ILE A 573 1.76 5.50 -33.14
N THR A 574 2.60 5.47 -34.17
CA THR A 574 3.94 4.87 -34.10
C THR A 574 4.78 5.57 -33.03
N HIS A 575 4.86 6.90 -33.03
CA HIS A 575 5.62 7.65 -32.03
C HIS A 575 5.10 7.39 -30.61
N ARG A 576 3.78 7.44 -30.40
CA ARG A 576 3.18 7.22 -29.07
C ARG A 576 3.44 5.81 -28.54
N ILE A 577 3.32 4.79 -29.38
CA ILE A 577 3.62 3.40 -28.98
C ILE A 577 5.11 3.25 -28.68
N ILE A 578 5.99 3.83 -29.49
CA ILE A 578 7.45 3.76 -29.27
C ILE A 578 7.84 4.41 -27.94
N SER A 579 7.23 5.56 -27.59
CA SER A 579 7.42 6.20 -26.28
C SER A 579 6.95 5.30 -25.13
N VAL A 580 5.81 4.62 -25.26
CA VAL A 580 5.35 3.63 -24.26
C VAL A 580 6.32 2.47 -24.12
N LEU A 581 6.94 2.03 -25.23
CA LEU A 581 7.95 0.98 -25.24
C LEU A 581 9.36 1.47 -24.82
N LYS A 582 9.49 2.73 -24.38
CA LYS A 582 10.78 3.38 -24.04
C LYS A 582 11.83 3.29 -25.16
N GLY A 583 11.36 3.30 -26.40
CA GLY A 583 12.19 3.23 -27.59
C GLY A 583 12.41 4.58 -28.27
N PHE A 584 13.15 4.55 -29.37
CA PHE A 584 13.47 5.71 -30.20
C PHE A 584 13.25 5.41 -31.68
N ILE A 585 12.94 6.44 -32.47
CA ILE A 585 12.86 6.36 -33.93
C ILE A 585 13.86 7.34 -34.55
N ASP A 586 14.65 6.86 -35.50
CA ASP A 586 15.57 7.66 -36.31
C ASP A 586 15.14 7.58 -37.78
N ILE A 587 15.26 8.69 -38.50
CA ILE A 587 14.88 8.79 -39.92
C ILE A 587 16.02 9.42 -40.69
N ARG A 588 16.56 8.67 -41.65
CA ARG A 588 17.62 9.13 -42.56
C ARG A 588 17.11 9.10 -43.99
N ALA A 589 17.27 10.23 -44.69
CA ALA A 589 16.99 10.32 -46.11
C ALA A 589 18.29 10.70 -46.83
N ASP A 590 18.62 9.97 -47.90
CA ASP A 590 19.80 10.24 -48.73
C ASP A 590 19.41 11.00 -50.02
N LYS A 591 20.38 11.69 -50.63
CA LYS A 591 20.25 12.42 -51.89
C LYS A 591 19.81 11.54 -53.06
N GLU A 592 19.99 10.22 -52.95
CA GLU A 592 19.58 9.22 -53.94
C GLU A 592 18.09 8.79 -53.84
N ASN A 593 17.23 9.55 -53.12
CA ASN A 593 15.83 9.19 -52.85
C ASN A 593 15.68 7.84 -52.14
N ILE A 594 16.52 7.58 -51.14
CA ILE A 594 16.41 6.42 -50.26
C ILE A 594 16.05 6.93 -48.87
N THR A 595 15.00 6.35 -48.29
CA THR A 595 14.59 6.62 -46.90
C THR A 595 14.87 5.37 -46.07
N VAL A 596 15.48 5.58 -44.90
CA VAL A 596 15.77 4.56 -43.90
C VAL A 596 15.14 5.02 -42.58
N ILE A 597 14.22 4.21 -42.07
CA ILE A 597 13.63 4.40 -40.74
C ILE A 597 14.16 3.32 -39.82
N THR A 598 14.76 3.73 -38.70
CA THR A 598 15.32 2.83 -37.70
C THR A 598 14.56 2.99 -36.39
N LEU A 599 13.94 1.90 -35.93
CA LEU A 599 13.30 1.80 -34.63
C LEU A 599 14.26 1.10 -33.66
N LYS A 600 14.52 1.70 -32.49
CA LYS A 600 15.35 1.14 -31.41
C LYS A 600 14.49 0.86 -30.19
N LEU A 601 14.43 -0.39 -29.75
CA LEU A 601 13.64 -0.83 -28.60
C LEU A 601 14.56 -1.48 -27.55
N PRO A 602 14.41 -1.20 -26.25
CA PRO A 602 15.30 -1.74 -25.23
C PRO A 602 15.17 -3.27 -25.13
N LEU A 603 16.31 -3.98 -25.13
CA LEU A 603 16.34 -5.44 -24.99
C LEU A 603 15.88 -5.86 -23.60
N TYR A 604 15.09 -6.94 -23.55
CA TYR A 604 14.69 -7.55 -22.30
C TYR A 604 15.86 -8.30 -21.66
N SER A 605 16.28 -7.86 -20.48
CA SER A 605 17.18 -8.60 -19.61
C SER A 605 16.36 -9.20 -18.47
N PRO A 606 16.29 -10.53 -18.32
CA PRO A 606 15.62 -11.13 -17.17
C PRO A 606 16.36 -10.70 -15.89
N PRO A 607 15.63 -10.40 -14.79
CA PRO A 607 16.26 -10.12 -13.50
C PRO A 607 17.09 -11.32 -13.07
N LYS A 608 18.33 -11.06 -12.62
CA LYS A 608 19.24 -12.08 -12.06
C LYS A 608 18.75 -12.59 -10.72
#